data_AF-A0A4S8L5U5-F1
#
_entry.id   AF-A0A4S8L5U5-F1
#
_cell.length_a   1.000
_cell.length_b   1.000
_cell.length_c   1.000
_cell.angle_alpha   90.00
_cell.angle_beta   90.00
_cell.angle_gamma   90.00
#
_symmetry.space_group_name_H-M   'P 1'
#
loop_
_entity.id
_entity.type
_entity.pdbx_description
1 polymer ?
#
loop_
_entity_poly.entity_id
_entity_poly.type
_entity_poly.pdbx_seq_one_letter_code
_entity_poly.pdbx_strand_id
1 'polypeptide(L)'
;MHELSPRSPLLCLSGRWTAPSSVDAITAFWSGSSVSFLFQGSKLQLRTGPSTVRKDRFNGGTPMIACAVESTSNSSISTYDAQGTDIITLIDEGFLSSHGTGPYVVHVTLIDWASVLEIEAFLVSSDHDILAIPPARPSLNVLVIGDSISCGWTDVLQSIPLGCLNALPFVLKRDVLQNKGIDIRVDLIAYPGMTLVDPTEDERDEGAMLGMVSKFFHTSPWSAEIAEAPDNRDGPKILLIALGTNDEAQDVSPTRFTEAMRTLLVKLLHLYDQKVQHICLIVSYRFL
;
A
#
# COMPACT_ATOMS: atom_id res chain seq x y z
N MET A 1 21.69 -20.71 -4.20
CA MET A 1 20.55 -19.82 -3.86
C MET A 1 21.04 -18.43 -4.17
N HIS A 2 20.36 -17.76 -5.09
CA HIS A 2 20.68 -16.43 -5.56
C HIS A 2 19.82 -15.41 -4.84
N GLU A 3 20.36 -14.21 -4.64
CA GLU A 3 19.67 -13.12 -3.95
C GLU A 3 19.40 -12.01 -4.97
N LEU A 4 18.13 -11.78 -5.26
CA LEU A 4 17.72 -10.64 -6.08
C LEU A 4 17.43 -9.45 -5.17
N SER A 5 18.13 -8.35 -5.42
CA SER A 5 17.86 -7.06 -4.77
C SER A 5 16.39 -6.64 -4.98
N PRO A 6 15.71 -6.12 -3.94
CA PRO A 6 14.37 -5.60 -4.04
C PRO A 6 14.30 -4.29 -4.85
N ARG A 7 15.45 -3.73 -5.23
CA ARG A 7 15.59 -2.56 -6.11
C ARG A 7 15.93 -2.95 -7.54
N SER A 8 15.94 -4.25 -7.86
CA SER A 8 16.19 -4.74 -9.21
C SER A 8 15.21 -4.13 -10.21
N PRO A 9 15.68 -3.72 -11.41
CA PRO A 9 14.81 -3.19 -12.46
C PRO A 9 13.84 -4.24 -13.03
N LEU A 10 14.00 -5.51 -12.67
CA LEU A 10 13.06 -6.57 -13.02
C LEU A 10 11.77 -6.52 -12.19
N LEU A 11 11.80 -5.78 -11.07
CA LEU A 11 10.69 -5.66 -10.14
C LEU A 11 9.88 -4.39 -10.44
N CYS A 12 8.56 -4.51 -10.38
CA CYS A 12 7.65 -3.38 -10.43
C CYS A 12 7.13 -3.07 -9.03
N LEU A 13 7.45 -1.88 -8.53
CA LEU A 13 7.00 -1.36 -7.25
C LEU A 13 5.73 -0.52 -7.41
N SER A 14 4.72 -0.82 -6.60
CA SER A 14 3.49 -0.02 -6.41
C SER A 14 3.37 0.43 -4.96
N GLY A 15 2.70 1.57 -4.73
CA GLY A 15 2.61 2.19 -3.42
C GLY A 15 3.85 2.98 -3.03
N ARG A 16 3.91 3.36 -1.75
CA ARG A 16 4.99 4.18 -1.19
C ARG A 16 6.03 3.29 -0.52
N TRP A 17 7.25 3.38 -1.03
CA TRP A 17 8.43 2.69 -0.51
C TRP A 17 9.49 3.72 -0.15
N THR A 18 10.22 3.48 0.94
CA THR A 18 11.48 4.15 1.20
C THR A 18 12.64 3.22 0.83
N ALA A 19 13.72 3.82 0.35
CA ALA A 19 14.89 3.11 -0.10
C ALA A 19 16.16 3.87 0.32
N PRO A 20 16.61 3.75 1.58
CA PRO A 20 17.82 4.42 2.05
C PRO A 20 19.03 4.03 1.19
N SER A 21 19.83 5.00 0.75
CA SER A 21 21.00 4.74 -0.12
C SER A 21 22.06 3.85 0.53
N SER A 22 22.08 3.75 1.86
CA SER A 22 23.05 2.99 2.66
C SER A 22 22.78 1.49 2.77
N VAL A 23 21.57 1.02 2.43
CA VAL A 23 21.16 -0.39 2.58
C VAL A 23 20.45 -0.84 1.30
N ASP A 24 20.73 -2.05 0.81
CA ASP A 24 20.01 -2.64 -0.32
C ASP A 24 18.69 -3.28 0.13
N ALA A 25 17.77 -2.44 0.63
CA ALA A 25 16.46 -2.84 1.11
C ALA A 25 15.40 -1.83 0.69
N ILE A 26 14.13 -2.22 0.74
CA ILE A 26 13.00 -1.29 0.59
C ILE A 26 12.04 -1.47 1.76
N THR A 27 11.45 -0.37 2.23
CA THR A 27 10.55 -0.40 3.39
C THR A 27 9.21 0.25 3.06
N ALA A 28 8.13 -0.48 3.32
CA ALA A 28 6.77 0.01 3.22
C ALA A 28 6.19 0.29 4.60
N PHE A 29 5.55 1.44 4.74
CA PHE A 29 4.88 1.88 5.97
C PHE A 29 3.37 2.06 5.82
N TRP A 30 2.89 2.06 4.57
CA TRP A 30 1.49 2.21 4.23
C TRP A 30 1.02 0.92 3.58
N SER A 31 -0.11 0.38 4.02
CA SER A 31 -0.71 -0.81 3.43
C SER A 31 -1.04 -0.60 1.96
N GLY A 32 -0.97 -1.66 1.17
CA GLY A 32 -1.20 -1.64 -0.27
C GLY A 32 0.07 -1.49 -1.09
N SER A 33 1.21 -1.16 -0.46
CA SER A 33 2.52 -1.22 -1.13
C SER A 33 2.83 -2.65 -1.56
N SER A 34 3.18 -2.81 -2.83
CA SER A 34 3.40 -4.13 -3.43
C SER A 34 4.62 -4.18 -4.34
N VAL A 35 5.29 -5.33 -4.38
CA VAL A 35 6.31 -5.69 -5.36
C VAL A 35 5.73 -6.73 -6.30
N SER A 36 5.97 -6.58 -7.60
CA SER A 36 5.50 -7.56 -8.59
C SER A 36 6.53 -7.86 -9.66
N PHE A 37 6.55 -9.11 -10.13
CA PHE A 37 7.49 -9.61 -11.14
C PHE A 37 6.96 -10.91 -11.78
N LEU A 38 7.57 -11.32 -12.90
CA LEU A 38 7.34 -12.66 -13.46
C LEU A 38 8.31 -13.66 -12.82
N PHE A 39 7.82 -14.84 -12.50
CA PHE A 39 8.59 -15.93 -11.92
C PHE A 39 8.37 -17.25 -12.68
N GLN A 40 9.45 -17.96 -12.98
CA GLN A 40 9.41 -19.26 -13.68
C GLN A 40 10.28 -20.35 -13.01
N GLY A 41 10.84 -20.07 -11.84
CA GLY A 41 11.70 -20.99 -11.11
C GLY A 41 10.95 -22.08 -10.33
N SER A 42 11.71 -22.92 -9.63
CA SER A 42 11.18 -24.00 -8.79
C SER A 42 10.95 -23.61 -7.33
N LYS A 43 11.57 -22.52 -6.87
CA LYS A 43 11.48 -22.05 -5.49
C LYS A 43 11.64 -20.53 -5.41
N LEU A 44 10.74 -19.89 -4.69
CA LEU A 44 10.78 -18.45 -4.40
C LEU A 44 10.61 -18.24 -2.91
N GLN A 45 11.53 -17.49 -2.31
CA GLN A 45 11.42 -17.07 -0.91
C GLN A 45 11.60 -15.56 -0.81
N LEU A 46 10.97 -14.96 0.19
CA LEU A 46 11.12 -13.57 0.56
C LEU A 46 11.96 -13.49 1.83
N ARG A 47 13.02 -12.70 1.82
CA ARG A 47 13.73 -12.33 3.04
C ARG A 47 13.29 -10.94 3.47
N THR A 48 12.74 -10.88 4.66
CA THR A 48 12.37 -9.64 5.34
C THR A 48 13.56 -9.09 6.13
N GLY A 49 13.55 -7.79 6.40
CA GLY A 49 14.62 -7.10 7.13
C GLY A 49 14.26 -6.75 8.58
N PRO A 50 15.25 -6.36 9.41
CA PRO A 50 15.09 -6.08 10.84
C PRO A 50 14.04 -5.00 11.16
N SER A 51 13.72 -4.10 10.24
CA SER A 51 12.68 -3.09 10.47
C SER A 51 11.25 -3.63 10.35
N THR A 52 11.09 -4.88 9.90
CA THR A 52 9.78 -5.53 9.75
C THR A 52 9.13 -5.74 11.11
N VAL A 53 8.00 -5.07 11.36
CA VAL A 53 7.35 -5.11 12.67
C VAL A 53 5.89 -4.69 12.60
N ARG A 54 5.07 -5.33 13.41
CA ARG A 54 3.69 -4.92 13.70
C ARG A 54 3.69 -3.82 14.76
N LYS A 55 3.24 -2.62 14.39
CA LYS A 55 3.17 -1.42 15.24
C LYS A 55 1.89 -1.35 16.07
N ASP A 56 0.80 -1.93 15.57
CA ASP A 56 -0.48 -2.02 16.29
C ASP A 56 -1.02 -3.45 16.30
N ARG A 57 -1.48 -3.90 17.47
CA ARG A 57 -2.08 -5.22 17.68
C ARG A 57 -3.58 -5.26 17.40
N PHE A 58 -4.23 -4.10 17.29
CA PHE A 58 -5.68 -3.98 17.08
C PHE A 58 -6.04 -3.91 15.59
N ASN A 59 -5.40 -4.75 14.78
CA ASN A 59 -5.56 -4.76 13.34
C ASN A 59 -6.59 -5.77 12.82
N GLY A 60 -7.41 -6.33 13.73
CA GLY A 60 -8.43 -7.32 13.40
C GLY A 60 -7.88 -8.71 13.05
N GLY A 61 -6.62 -9.01 13.39
CA GLY A 61 -5.99 -10.30 13.07
C GLY A 61 -5.57 -10.45 11.61
N THR A 62 -5.47 -9.35 10.88
CA THR A 62 -5.01 -9.34 9.48
C THR A 62 -3.53 -9.77 9.41
N PRO A 63 -3.17 -10.77 8.58
CA PRO A 63 -1.78 -11.13 8.33
C PRO A 63 -1.00 -9.95 7.73
N MET A 64 0.31 -9.88 7.94
CA MET A 64 1.10 -8.76 7.44
C MET A 64 1.20 -8.73 5.90
N ILE A 65 1.44 -9.87 5.27
CA ILE A 65 1.83 -9.99 3.86
C ILE A 65 0.83 -10.88 3.12
N ALA A 66 0.44 -10.48 1.91
CA ALA A 66 -0.20 -11.37 0.93
C ALA A 66 0.75 -11.62 -0.25
N CYS A 67 0.84 -12.88 -0.67
CA CYS A 67 1.47 -13.30 -1.92
C CYS A 67 0.39 -13.81 -2.86
N ALA A 68 0.06 -13.04 -3.90
CA ALA A 68 -0.78 -13.49 -4.99
C ALA A 68 0.09 -14.03 -6.12
N VAL A 69 -0.23 -15.23 -6.61
CA VAL A 69 0.45 -15.89 -7.72
C VAL A 69 -0.59 -16.16 -8.80
N GLU A 70 -0.41 -15.55 -9.97
CA GLU A 70 -1.33 -15.61 -11.09
C GLU A 70 -0.68 -16.26 -12.30
N SER A 71 -1.44 -17.11 -12.97
CA SER A 71 -1.12 -17.72 -14.26
C SER A 71 -2.26 -17.47 -15.23
N THR A 72 -2.13 -17.91 -16.48
CA THR A 72 -3.21 -17.77 -17.48
C THR A 72 -4.49 -18.51 -17.10
N SER A 73 -4.42 -19.55 -16.27
CA SER A 73 -5.57 -20.40 -15.91
C SER A 73 -5.94 -20.40 -14.44
N ASN A 74 -5.00 -20.08 -13.55
CA ASN A 74 -5.17 -20.19 -12.10
C ASN A 74 -4.62 -18.96 -11.37
N SER A 75 -5.27 -18.61 -10.26
CA SER A 75 -4.78 -17.61 -9.31
C SER A 75 -4.85 -18.18 -7.89
N SER A 76 -3.83 -17.93 -7.08
CA SER A 76 -3.80 -18.31 -5.67
C SER A 76 -3.31 -17.15 -4.81
N ILE A 77 -3.83 -17.03 -3.59
CA ILE A 77 -3.35 -16.05 -2.62
C ILE A 77 -3.01 -16.77 -1.32
N SER A 78 -1.79 -16.59 -0.86
CA SER A 78 -1.30 -17.03 0.44
C SER A 78 -0.99 -15.83 1.32
N THR A 79 -1.13 -15.97 2.63
CA THR A 79 -0.86 -14.90 3.59
C THR A 79 0.17 -15.30 4.62
N TYR A 80 0.97 -14.35 5.08
CA TYR A 80 2.08 -14.58 5.99
C TYR A 80 2.18 -13.48 7.02
N ASP A 81 2.63 -13.84 8.23
CA ASP A 81 3.16 -12.91 9.21
C ASP A 81 4.69 -12.99 9.20
N ALA A 82 5.32 -11.89 9.60
CA ALA A 82 6.77 -11.75 9.68
C ALA A 82 7.14 -10.85 10.86
N GLN A 83 8.34 -11.05 11.42
CA GLN A 83 8.89 -10.18 12.45
C GLN A 83 10.42 -10.14 12.36
N GLY A 84 10.98 -8.93 12.24
CA GLY A 84 12.40 -8.73 12.02
C GLY A 84 12.88 -9.44 10.76
N THR A 85 14.12 -9.93 10.80
CA THR A 85 14.68 -10.73 9.70
C THR A 85 14.10 -12.14 9.71
N ASP A 86 13.33 -12.48 8.69
CA ASP A 86 12.72 -13.80 8.49
C ASP A 86 12.76 -14.22 7.01
N ILE A 87 12.71 -15.54 6.75
CA ILE A 87 12.68 -16.12 5.39
C ILE A 87 11.35 -16.83 5.18
N ILE A 88 10.52 -16.25 4.33
CA ILE A 88 9.17 -16.74 4.02
C ILE A 88 9.21 -17.48 2.68
N THR A 89 8.75 -18.72 2.67
CA THR A 89 8.64 -19.49 1.41
C THR A 89 7.32 -19.14 0.72
N LEU A 90 7.43 -18.55 -0.47
CA LEU A 90 6.29 -18.10 -1.28
C LEU A 90 5.86 -19.16 -2.30
N ILE A 91 6.82 -19.80 -2.96
CA ILE A 91 6.62 -20.89 -3.92
C ILE A 91 7.62 -22.00 -3.63
N ASP A 92 7.13 -23.24 -3.56
CA ASP A 92 7.92 -24.45 -3.37
C ASP A 92 7.37 -25.62 -4.20
N GLU A 93 7.95 -26.83 -4.02
CA GLU A 93 7.52 -28.04 -4.73
C GLU A 93 6.06 -28.40 -4.47
N GLY A 94 5.52 -28.12 -3.27
CA GLY A 94 4.13 -28.37 -2.94
C GLY A 94 3.17 -27.46 -3.71
N PHE A 95 3.54 -26.18 -3.82
CA PHE A 95 2.84 -25.22 -4.66
C PHE A 95 2.83 -25.68 -6.13
N LEU A 96 3.99 -26.02 -6.69
CA LEU A 96 4.15 -26.41 -8.09
C LEU A 96 3.43 -27.72 -8.42
N SER A 97 3.39 -28.66 -7.48
CA SER A 97 2.63 -29.90 -7.65
C SER A 97 1.12 -29.64 -7.82
N SER A 98 0.62 -28.56 -7.23
CA SER A 98 -0.80 -28.19 -7.27
C SER A 98 -1.15 -27.22 -8.41
N HIS A 99 -0.20 -26.40 -8.86
CA HIS A 99 -0.44 -25.31 -9.81
C HIS A 99 0.31 -25.46 -11.14
N GLY A 100 1.24 -26.42 -11.25
CA GLY A 100 2.09 -26.64 -12.41
C GLY A 100 3.41 -25.87 -12.33
N THR A 101 4.11 -25.79 -13.46
CA THR A 101 5.29 -24.91 -13.62
C THR A 101 4.90 -23.62 -14.31
N GLY A 102 5.61 -22.53 -14.01
CA GLY A 102 5.33 -21.18 -14.52
C GLY A 102 5.45 -21.01 -16.05
N PRO A 103 5.33 -19.77 -16.55
CA PRO A 103 5.54 -18.53 -15.81
C PRO A 103 4.33 -18.04 -15.00
N TYR A 104 4.62 -17.40 -13.88
CA TYR A 104 3.66 -16.79 -12.96
C TYR A 104 3.89 -15.30 -12.82
N VAL A 105 2.83 -14.50 -12.69
CA VAL A 105 2.92 -13.14 -12.15
C VAL A 105 2.81 -13.26 -10.64
N VAL A 106 3.81 -12.76 -9.91
CA VAL A 106 3.84 -12.77 -8.45
C VAL A 106 3.62 -11.35 -7.95
N HIS A 107 2.74 -11.18 -6.96
CA HIS A 107 2.51 -9.94 -6.24
C HIS A 107 2.70 -10.18 -4.74
N VAL A 108 3.70 -9.53 -4.16
CA VAL A 108 3.91 -9.50 -2.70
C VAL A 108 3.46 -8.15 -2.18
N THR A 109 2.46 -8.13 -1.31
CA THR A 109 1.81 -6.89 -0.82
C THR A 109 1.82 -6.83 0.70
N LEU A 110 2.19 -5.66 1.25
CA LEU A 110 1.90 -5.33 2.64
C LEU A 110 0.40 -5.05 2.76
N ILE A 111 -0.37 -5.97 3.34
CA ILE A 111 -1.84 -5.86 3.40
C ILE A 111 -2.35 -5.29 4.73
N ASP A 112 -1.48 -5.28 5.74
CA ASP A 112 -1.80 -4.83 7.08
C ASP A 112 -1.41 -3.37 7.30
N TRP A 113 -2.39 -2.54 7.63
CA TRP A 113 -2.20 -1.11 7.91
C TRP A 113 -1.38 -0.85 9.18
N ALA A 114 -1.34 -1.84 10.08
CA ALA A 114 -0.69 -1.76 11.38
C ALA A 114 0.78 -2.17 11.36
N SER A 115 1.35 -2.44 10.18
CA SER A 115 2.67 -3.05 10.03
C SER A 115 3.64 -2.19 9.21
N VAL A 116 4.92 -2.38 9.50
CA VAL A 116 6.04 -1.96 8.66
C VAL A 116 6.64 -3.21 8.05
N LEU A 117 6.85 -3.21 6.73
CA LEU A 117 7.49 -4.32 6.01
C LEU A 117 8.77 -3.83 5.37
N GLU A 118 9.90 -4.44 5.75
CA GLU A 118 11.18 -4.26 5.08
C GLU A 118 11.50 -5.52 4.28
N ILE A 119 11.85 -5.35 3.01
CA ILE A 119 12.29 -6.43 2.13
C ILE A 119 13.78 -6.23 1.86
N GLU A 120 14.58 -7.25 2.16
CA GLU A 120 16.02 -7.26 1.86
C GLU A 120 16.34 -7.98 0.55
N ALA A 121 15.62 -9.06 0.23
CA ALA A 121 15.89 -9.82 -0.99
C ALA A 121 14.75 -10.79 -1.34
N PHE A 122 14.68 -11.14 -2.63
CA PHE A 122 14.02 -12.36 -3.09
C PHE A 122 15.07 -13.45 -3.30
N LEU A 123 14.85 -14.62 -2.71
CA LEU A 123 15.75 -15.77 -2.81
C LEU A 123 15.21 -16.74 -3.87
N VAL A 124 16.03 -17.02 -4.88
CA VAL A 124 15.68 -17.87 -6.03
C VAL A 124 16.75 -18.90 -6.32
N SER A 125 16.43 -19.89 -7.15
CA SER A 125 17.38 -20.93 -7.55
C SER A 125 18.37 -20.40 -8.59
N SER A 126 17.91 -19.53 -9.50
CA SER A 126 18.70 -18.87 -10.54
C SER A 126 18.24 -17.42 -10.76
N ASP A 127 19.16 -16.53 -11.12
CA ASP A 127 18.82 -15.14 -11.51
C ASP A 127 17.89 -15.08 -12.74
N HIS A 128 17.86 -16.15 -13.55
CA HIS A 128 16.95 -16.28 -14.69
C HIS A 128 15.53 -16.69 -14.30
N ASP A 129 15.28 -17.00 -13.03
CA ASP A 129 13.95 -17.37 -12.55
C ASP A 129 13.03 -16.16 -12.43
N ILE A 130 13.59 -14.94 -12.30
CA ILE A 130 12.84 -13.69 -12.23
C ILE A 130 13.00 -12.93 -13.54
N LEU A 131 11.87 -12.52 -14.10
CA LEU A 131 11.78 -11.75 -15.33
C LEU A 131 10.98 -10.48 -15.08
N ALA A 132 11.29 -9.44 -15.85
CA ALA A 132 10.47 -8.23 -15.86
C ALA A 132 9.06 -8.58 -16.36
N ILE A 133 8.05 -8.02 -15.71
CA ILE A 133 6.69 -8.05 -16.25
C ILE A 133 6.72 -7.27 -17.57
N PRO A 134 6.31 -7.86 -18.71
CA PRO A 134 6.18 -7.13 -19.96
C PRO A 134 5.32 -5.89 -19.72
N PRO A 135 5.68 -4.73 -20.28
CA PRO A 135 4.89 -3.51 -20.09
C PRO A 135 3.43 -3.81 -20.46
N ALA A 136 2.57 -3.80 -19.44
CA ALA A 136 1.16 -4.11 -19.59
C ALA A 136 0.43 -2.96 -20.31
N ARG A 137 -0.87 -3.17 -20.55
CA ARG A 137 -1.82 -2.17 -21.05
C ARG A 137 -1.66 -0.82 -20.33
N PRO A 138 -2.09 0.30 -20.93
CA PRO A 138 -2.10 1.59 -20.24
C PRO A 138 -2.80 1.45 -18.89
N SER A 139 -2.05 1.63 -17.79
CA SER A 139 -2.58 1.58 -16.44
C SER A 139 -2.92 2.99 -15.98
N LEU A 140 -4.02 3.10 -15.24
CA LEU A 140 -4.42 4.35 -14.62
C LEU A 140 -3.87 4.39 -13.20
N ASN A 141 -3.02 5.38 -12.92
CA ASN A 141 -2.47 5.57 -11.58
C ASN A 141 -3.46 6.39 -10.73
N VAL A 142 -3.93 5.78 -9.64
CA VAL A 142 -4.89 6.37 -8.71
C VAL A 142 -4.25 6.44 -7.33
N LEU A 143 -4.17 7.64 -6.77
CA LEU A 143 -3.78 7.85 -5.39
C LEU A 143 -5.04 7.92 -4.54
N VAL A 144 -5.15 6.99 -3.60
CA VAL A 144 -6.21 6.97 -2.59
C VAL A 144 -5.68 7.50 -1.27
N ILE A 145 -6.35 8.51 -0.73
CA ILE A 145 -6.08 9.08 0.59
C ILE A 145 -7.32 8.83 1.45
N GLY A 146 -7.17 8.17 2.59
CA GLY A 146 -8.33 7.83 3.41
C GLY A 146 -8.05 7.44 4.85
N ASP A 147 -9.06 6.86 5.49
CA ASP A 147 -9.07 6.46 6.90
C ASP A 147 -9.22 4.93 7.06
N SER A 148 -9.77 4.50 8.20
CA SER A 148 -10.14 3.13 8.56
C SER A 148 -10.82 2.35 7.42
N ILE A 149 -11.74 2.99 6.69
CA ILE A 149 -12.50 2.31 5.63
C ILE A 149 -11.60 1.98 4.44
N SER A 150 -10.69 2.91 4.10
CA SER A 150 -9.81 2.78 2.94
C SER A 150 -8.67 1.79 3.16
N CYS A 151 -8.16 1.69 4.39
CA CYS A 151 -7.09 0.74 4.74
C CYS A 151 -7.60 -0.66 5.13
N GLY A 152 -8.92 -0.88 5.15
CA GLY A 152 -9.51 -2.17 5.50
C GLY A 152 -9.41 -2.47 6.99
N TRP A 153 -9.60 -1.46 7.83
CA TRP A 153 -9.74 -1.64 9.27
C TRP A 153 -11.08 -2.29 9.60
N THR A 154 -11.05 -3.17 10.59
CA THR A 154 -12.21 -3.83 11.17
C THR A 154 -12.02 -4.01 12.66
N ASP A 155 -13.12 -4.13 13.39
CA ASP A 155 -13.08 -4.60 14.76
C ASP A 155 -12.68 -6.08 14.86
N VAL A 156 -12.40 -6.56 16.07
CA VAL A 156 -12.03 -7.96 16.35
C VAL A 156 -13.16 -8.97 16.10
N LEU A 157 -14.39 -8.52 15.84
CA LEU A 157 -15.55 -9.40 15.62
C LEU A 157 -15.71 -9.78 14.15
N GLN A 158 -15.14 -8.99 13.24
CA GLN A 158 -15.19 -9.24 11.81
C GLN A 158 -13.78 -9.47 11.25
N SER A 159 -13.59 -10.52 10.46
CA SER A 159 -12.30 -10.81 9.82
C SER A 159 -12.20 -10.14 8.47
N ILE A 160 -11.13 -9.38 8.24
CA ILE A 160 -10.72 -8.92 6.90
C ILE A 160 -9.44 -9.69 6.52
N PRO A 161 -9.55 -10.91 5.96
CA PRO A 161 -8.42 -11.83 5.85
C PRO A 161 -7.30 -11.33 4.92
N LEU A 162 -7.61 -10.43 3.98
CA LEU A 162 -6.63 -9.84 3.07
C LEU A 162 -6.43 -8.33 3.31
N GLY A 163 -6.80 -7.84 4.50
CA GLY A 163 -6.59 -6.45 4.92
C GLY A 163 -7.07 -5.43 3.89
N CYS A 164 -6.17 -4.51 3.51
CA CYS A 164 -6.49 -3.48 2.54
C CYS A 164 -6.94 -4.03 1.17
N LEU A 165 -6.59 -5.26 0.79
CA LEU A 165 -7.04 -5.86 -0.48
C LEU A 165 -8.54 -6.16 -0.50
N ASN A 166 -9.19 -6.28 0.66
CA ASN A 166 -10.63 -6.38 0.77
C ASN A 166 -11.33 -5.02 0.90
N ALA A 167 -10.57 -3.93 1.05
CA ALA A 167 -11.11 -2.57 1.16
C ALA A 167 -11.51 -2.01 -0.21
N LEU A 168 -12.33 -0.94 -0.16
CA LEU A 168 -12.91 -0.30 -1.34
C LEU A 168 -11.89 -0.02 -2.47
N PRO A 169 -10.67 0.51 -2.22
CA PRO A 169 -9.72 0.83 -3.29
C PRO A 169 -9.35 -0.38 -4.16
N PHE A 170 -9.13 -1.53 -3.52
CA PHE A 170 -8.71 -2.75 -4.20
C PHE A 170 -9.89 -3.55 -4.74
N VAL A 171 -11.07 -3.44 -4.12
CA VAL A 171 -12.32 -3.94 -4.70
C VAL A 171 -12.62 -3.21 -6.02
N LEU A 172 -12.52 -1.87 -6.04
CA LEU A 172 -12.72 -1.06 -7.24
C LEU A 172 -11.68 -1.39 -8.32
N LYS A 173 -10.40 -1.56 -7.95
CA LYS A 173 -9.36 -2.00 -8.89
C LYS A 173 -9.77 -3.28 -9.61
N ARG A 174 -10.17 -4.31 -8.86
CA ARG A 174 -10.58 -5.61 -9.45
C ARG A 174 -11.84 -5.46 -10.31
N ASP A 175 -12.84 -4.73 -9.83
CA ASP A 175 -14.10 -4.53 -10.55
C ASP A 175 -13.89 -3.81 -11.89
N VAL A 176 -13.08 -2.75 -11.90
CA VAL A 176 -12.75 -2.02 -13.14
C VAL A 176 -11.95 -2.89 -14.10
N LEU A 177 -11.00 -3.67 -13.61
CA LEU A 177 -10.25 -4.61 -14.45
C LEU A 177 -11.18 -5.66 -15.08
N GLN A 178 -12.06 -6.27 -14.29
CA GLN A 178 -12.98 -7.32 -14.75
C GLN A 178 -14.05 -6.79 -15.71
N ASN A 179 -14.66 -5.65 -15.38
CA ASN A 179 -15.81 -5.12 -16.12
C ASN A 179 -15.44 -4.18 -17.27
N LYS A 180 -14.26 -3.54 -17.21
CA LYS A 180 -13.82 -2.54 -18.21
C LYS A 180 -12.51 -2.91 -18.89
N GLY A 181 -11.78 -3.92 -18.40
CA GLY A 181 -10.48 -4.32 -18.97
C GLY A 181 -9.38 -3.28 -18.79
N ILE A 182 -9.58 -2.32 -17.89
CA ILE A 182 -8.65 -1.23 -17.56
C ILE A 182 -7.91 -1.62 -16.28
N ASP A 183 -6.58 -1.65 -16.35
CA ASP A 183 -5.76 -1.87 -15.17
C ASP A 183 -5.60 -0.56 -14.39
N ILE A 184 -5.72 -0.66 -13.07
CA ILE A 184 -5.55 0.47 -12.15
C ILE A 184 -4.42 0.14 -11.20
N ARG A 185 -3.44 1.04 -11.14
CA ARG A 185 -2.45 1.06 -10.07
C ARG A 185 -2.98 1.91 -8.94
N VAL A 186 -3.04 1.32 -7.74
CA VAL A 186 -3.49 2.01 -6.53
C VAL A 186 -2.28 2.28 -5.66
N ASP A 187 -2.04 3.56 -5.39
CA ASP A 187 -1.18 3.99 -4.28
C ASP A 187 -2.11 4.39 -3.12
N LEU A 188 -2.00 3.70 -1.99
CA LEU A 188 -2.89 3.89 -0.84
C LEU A 188 -2.14 4.57 0.31
N ILE A 189 -2.66 5.71 0.77
CA ILE A 189 -2.21 6.41 1.97
C ILE A 189 -3.41 6.55 2.89
N ALA A 190 -3.58 5.57 3.77
CA ALA A 190 -4.70 5.54 4.71
C ALA A 190 -4.30 4.93 6.04
N TYR A 191 -4.92 5.42 7.11
CA TYR A 191 -4.68 4.95 8.48
C TYR A 191 -5.96 5.04 9.31
N PRO A 192 -6.22 4.11 10.24
CA PRO A 192 -7.43 4.16 11.04
C PRO A 192 -7.54 5.41 11.92
N GLY A 193 -8.75 5.94 12.04
CA GLY A 193 -9.03 7.13 12.88
C GLY A 193 -8.45 8.44 12.35
N MET A 194 -7.85 8.45 11.16
CA MET A 194 -7.20 9.63 10.60
C MET A 194 -8.23 10.73 10.27
N THR A 195 -8.01 11.92 10.80
CA THR A 195 -8.70 13.15 10.41
C THR A 195 -8.03 13.76 9.18
N LEU A 196 -8.71 14.64 8.47
CA LEU A 196 -8.07 15.52 7.50
C LEU A 196 -7.32 16.66 8.20
N VAL A 197 -7.95 17.23 9.23
CA VAL A 197 -7.52 18.47 9.90
C VAL A 197 -6.46 18.19 10.96
N ASP A 198 -5.42 19.03 10.99
CA ASP A 198 -4.43 19.02 12.06
C ASP A 198 -5.03 19.57 13.37
N PRO A 199 -4.58 19.05 14.52
CA PRO A 199 -5.08 19.48 15.81
C PRO A 199 -4.64 20.90 16.15
N THR A 200 -5.48 21.62 16.89
CA THR A 200 -5.11 22.87 17.57
C THR A 200 -4.03 22.61 18.62
N GLU A 201 -3.51 23.66 19.25
CA GLU A 201 -2.57 23.51 20.36
C GLU A 201 -3.21 22.77 21.54
N ASP A 202 -4.43 23.17 21.94
CA ASP A 202 -5.18 22.52 23.02
C ASP A 202 -5.48 21.04 22.71
N GLU A 203 -5.96 20.73 21.49
CA GLU A 203 -6.24 19.35 21.07
C GLU A 203 -4.96 18.49 21.07
N ARG A 204 -3.82 19.08 20.71
CA ARG A 204 -2.52 18.39 20.71
C ARG A 204 -2.02 18.12 22.12
N ASP A 205 -2.23 19.05 23.05
CA ASP A 205 -1.90 18.85 24.46
C ASP A 205 -2.76 17.74 25.09
N GLU A 206 -3.97 17.51 24.55
CA GLU A 206 -4.84 16.36 24.88
C GLU A 206 -4.44 15.05 24.16
N GLY A 207 -3.39 15.09 23.32
CA GLY A 207 -2.84 13.93 22.63
C GLY A 207 -3.41 13.66 21.24
N ALA A 208 -4.13 14.61 20.63
CA ALA A 208 -4.58 14.49 19.25
C ALA A 208 -3.39 14.42 18.28
N MET A 209 -3.49 13.51 17.33
CA MET A 209 -2.46 13.26 16.32
C MET A 209 -2.62 14.20 15.12
N LEU A 210 -1.53 14.40 14.36
CA LEU A 210 -1.58 15.15 13.11
C LEU A 210 -2.59 14.54 12.12
N GLY A 211 -3.35 15.41 11.47
CA GLY A 211 -4.29 15.04 10.42
C GLY A 211 -3.58 14.81 9.09
N MET A 212 -4.32 14.29 8.11
CA MET A 212 -3.77 13.91 6.81
C MET A 212 -3.21 15.11 6.03
N VAL A 213 -3.68 16.34 6.28
CA VAL A 213 -3.15 17.57 5.66
C VAL A 213 -1.64 17.75 5.88
N SER A 214 -1.11 17.22 6.98
CA SER A 214 0.33 17.16 7.26
C SER A 214 0.86 15.73 7.19
N LYS A 215 0.10 14.74 7.68
CA LYS A 215 0.58 13.37 7.79
C LYS A 215 0.87 12.70 6.45
N PHE A 216 0.16 13.11 5.39
CA PHE A 216 0.43 12.62 4.03
C PHE A 216 1.89 12.79 3.60
N PHE A 217 2.56 13.84 4.06
CA PHE A 217 3.94 14.17 3.67
C PHE A 217 5.00 13.50 4.55
N HIS A 218 4.57 12.65 5.48
CA HIS A 218 5.47 11.88 6.32
C HIS A 218 5.72 10.49 5.74
N THR A 219 6.88 9.92 6.09
CA THR A 219 7.29 8.58 5.67
C THR A 219 6.30 7.52 6.13
N SER A 220 5.81 7.63 7.36
CA SER A 220 4.91 6.64 7.97
C SER A 220 3.86 7.28 8.88
N PRO A 221 2.75 6.57 9.18
CA PRO A 221 1.77 7.04 10.15
C PRO A 221 2.34 7.20 11.57
N TRP A 222 3.49 6.58 11.87
CA TRP A 222 4.11 6.62 13.20
C TRP A 222 5.37 7.50 13.30
N SER A 223 5.84 8.06 12.18
CA SER A 223 7.07 8.87 12.14
C SER A 223 6.78 10.35 11.91
N ALA A 224 7.65 11.21 12.44
CA ALA A 224 7.74 12.63 12.13
C ALA A 224 8.73 12.93 10.98
N GLU A 225 9.38 11.91 10.43
CA GLU A 225 10.25 12.04 9.27
C GLU A 225 9.43 12.39 8.01
N ILE A 226 9.90 13.39 7.27
CA ILE A 226 9.31 13.80 6.01
C ILE A 226 9.68 12.78 4.93
N ALA A 227 8.67 12.35 4.18
CA ALA A 227 8.89 11.45 3.06
C ALA A 227 9.68 12.18 1.97
N GLU A 228 10.62 11.48 1.34
CA GLU A 228 11.16 11.92 0.07
C GLU A 228 10.02 12.09 -0.95
N ALA A 229 10.16 13.08 -1.84
CA ALA A 229 9.20 13.26 -2.91
C ALA A 229 9.14 11.96 -3.75
N PRO A 230 7.95 11.43 -4.05
CA PRO A 230 7.83 10.23 -4.86
C PRO A 230 8.51 10.43 -6.23
N ASP A 231 9.07 9.37 -6.82
CA ASP A 231 9.58 9.45 -8.20
C ASP A 231 8.41 9.84 -9.11
N ASN A 232 8.44 11.10 -9.53
CA ASN A 232 7.29 11.75 -10.13
C ASN A 232 7.01 11.27 -11.55
N ARG A 233 7.83 10.41 -12.17
CA ARG A 233 7.73 10.06 -13.61
C ARG A 233 6.31 9.75 -14.10
N ASP A 234 5.52 9.01 -13.33
CA ASP A 234 4.16 8.62 -13.72
C ASP A 234 3.05 9.04 -12.72
N GLY A 235 3.26 10.09 -11.91
CA GLY A 235 2.35 10.51 -10.81
C GLY A 235 0.82 10.41 -11.09
N PRO A 236 0.00 10.32 -10.03
CA PRO A 236 -1.40 9.91 -10.13
C PRO A 236 -2.22 10.79 -11.08
N LYS A 237 -3.04 10.14 -11.91
CA LYS A 237 -4.03 10.81 -12.77
C LYS A 237 -5.30 11.14 -12.02
N ILE A 238 -5.64 10.33 -11.01
CA ILE A 238 -6.81 10.53 -10.16
C ILE A 238 -6.37 10.61 -8.71
N LEU A 239 -6.83 11.65 -8.02
CA LEU A 239 -6.83 11.73 -6.56
C LEU A 239 -8.19 11.31 -6.05
N LEU A 240 -8.26 10.29 -5.21
CA LEU A 240 -9.47 9.87 -4.52
C LEU A 240 -9.28 10.11 -3.03
N ILE A 241 -10.01 11.08 -2.47
CA ILE A 241 -9.91 11.47 -1.07
C ILE A 241 -11.18 11.05 -0.35
N ALA A 242 -11.06 10.05 0.52
CA ALA A 242 -12.12 9.48 1.35
C ALA A 242 -11.83 9.76 2.83
N LEU A 243 -11.97 11.03 3.22
CA LEU A 243 -11.74 11.53 4.57
C LEU A 243 -12.92 12.40 5.03
N GLY A 244 -13.05 12.59 6.34
CA GLY A 244 -14.04 13.48 6.95
C GLY A 244 -14.90 12.81 8.03
N THR A 245 -15.00 11.48 8.04
CA THR A 245 -15.78 10.76 9.06
C THR A 245 -15.24 11.02 10.47
N ASN A 246 -13.91 10.97 10.65
CA ASN A 246 -13.28 11.24 11.95
C ASN A 246 -13.29 12.72 12.31
N ASP A 247 -13.20 13.62 11.31
CA ASP A 247 -13.34 15.06 11.52
C ASP A 247 -14.73 15.41 12.05
N GLU A 248 -15.80 14.82 11.47
CA GLU A 248 -17.18 14.98 11.95
C GLU A 248 -17.35 14.43 13.37
N ALA A 249 -16.79 13.25 13.66
CA ALA A 249 -16.86 12.64 15.00
C ALA A 249 -16.11 13.44 16.07
N GLN A 250 -15.16 14.29 15.68
CA GLN A 250 -14.39 15.16 16.58
C GLN A 250 -14.91 16.61 16.57
N ASP A 251 -16.12 16.85 16.04
CA ASP A 251 -16.75 18.17 15.98
C ASP A 251 -15.87 19.23 15.28
N VAL A 252 -15.03 18.81 14.33
CA VAL A 252 -14.22 19.72 13.52
C VAL A 252 -15.14 20.60 12.70
N SER A 253 -14.96 21.93 12.80
CA SER A 253 -15.83 22.86 12.11
C SER A 253 -15.71 22.76 10.58
N PRO A 254 -16.80 23.02 9.83
CA PRO A 254 -16.77 22.99 8.36
C PRO A 254 -15.72 23.93 7.76
N THR A 255 -15.46 25.07 8.41
CA THR A 255 -14.42 26.03 8.00
C THR A 255 -13.03 25.43 8.10
N ARG A 256 -12.66 24.83 9.25
CA ARG A 256 -11.36 24.17 9.44
C ARG A 256 -11.18 23.03 8.43
N PHE A 257 -12.21 22.22 8.23
CA PHE A 257 -12.18 21.12 7.26
C PHE A 257 -11.95 21.61 5.83
N THR A 258 -12.70 22.64 5.40
CA THR A 258 -12.58 23.22 4.06
C THR A 258 -11.18 23.81 3.83
N GLU A 259 -10.63 24.51 4.82
CA GLU A 259 -9.29 25.10 4.74
C GLU A 259 -8.19 24.03 4.67
N ALA A 260 -8.31 22.95 5.45
CA ALA A 260 -7.38 21.82 5.40
C ALA A 260 -7.48 21.07 4.06
N MET A 261 -8.68 20.86 3.53
CA MET A 261 -8.88 20.24 2.21
C MET A 261 -8.22 21.08 1.12
N ARG A 262 -8.45 22.39 1.11
CA ARG A 262 -7.79 23.31 0.17
C ARG A 262 -6.27 23.23 0.29
N THR A 263 -5.76 23.22 1.52
CA THR A 263 -4.32 23.15 1.79
C THR A 263 -3.72 21.84 1.28
N LEU A 264 -4.35 20.70 1.56
CA LEU A 264 -3.90 19.40 1.08
C LEU A 264 -3.90 19.36 -0.45
N LEU A 265 -4.99 19.79 -1.10
CA LEU A 265 -5.09 19.80 -2.56
C LEU A 265 -4.03 20.68 -3.22
N VAL A 266 -3.77 21.89 -2.69
CA VAL A 266 -2.71 22.76 -3.22
C VAL A 266 -1.34 22.09 -3.13
N LYS A 267 -1.03 21.47 -1.98
CA LYS A 267 0.24 20.76 -1.80
C LYS A 267 0.35 19.55 -2.74
N LEU A 268 -0.72 18.77 -2.91
CA LEU A 268 -0.74 17.60 -3.81
C LEU A 268 -0.60 17.99 -5.28
N LEU A 269 -1.31 19.04 -5.72
CA LEU A 269 -1.22 19.53 -7.09
C LEU A 269 0.17 20.12 -7.40
N HIS A 270 0.81 20.76 -6.42
CA HIS A 270 2.19 21.18 -6.53
C HIS A 270 3.15 20.00 -6.60
N LEU A 271 2.96 18.99 -5.74
CA LEU A 271 3.82 17.79 -5.69
C LEU A 271 3.81 17.02 -7.00
N TYR A 272 2.65 16.89 -7.64
CA TYR A 272 2.47 16.07 -8.86
C TYR A 272 2.45 16.87 -10.16
N ASP A 273 2.84 18.15 -10.14
CA ASP A 273 3.12 18.99 -11.31
C ASP A 273 2.17 18.78 -12.50
N GLN A 274 0.87 19.03 -12.30
CA GLN A 274 -0.19 18.94 -13.32
C GLN A 274 -0.50 17.53 -13.87
N LYS A 275 0.04 16.45 -13.29
CA LYS A 275 -0.29 15.08 -13.72
C LYS A 275 -1.70 14.66 -13.35
N VAL A 276 -2.25 15.27 -12.29
CA VAL A 276 -3.60 15.04 -11.80
C VAL A 276 -4.62 15.60 -12.80
N GLN A 277 -5.48 14.72 -13.30
CA GLN A 277 -6.57 15.04 -14.22
C GLN A 277 -7.93 15.11 -13.52
N HIS A 278 -8.11 14.30 -12.46
CA HIS A 278 -9.35 14.23 -11.72
C HIS A 278 -9.11 14.22 -10.21
N ILE A 279 -10.00 14.88 -9.48
CA ILE A 279 -10.07 14.87 -8.02
C ILE A 279 -11.47 14.42 -7.65
N CYS A 280 -11.55 13.29 -6.95
CA CYS A 280 -12.78 12.69 -6.46
C CYS A 280 -12.80 12.78 -4.94
N LEU A 281 -13.76 13.52 -4.40
CA LEU A 281 -13.98 13.61 -2.96
C LEU A 281 -15.12 12.67 -2.58
N ILE A 282 -14.83 11.68 -1.75
CA ILE A 282 -15.83 10.79 -1.16
C ILE A 282 -16.04 11.26 0.28
N VAL A 283 -16.98 12.18 0.46
CA VAL A 283 -17.27 12.77 1.75
C VAL A 283 -18.53 12.16 2.35
N SER A 284 -18.40 11.66 3.58
CA SER A 284 -19.53 11.36 4.48
C SER A 284 -20.12 12.65 5.08
N TYR A 285 -19.36 13.76 4.99
CA TYR A 285 -19.64 15.04 5.64
C TYR A 285 -20.93 15.66 5.11
N ARG A 286 -21.95 15.79 5.96
CA ARG A 286 -23.22 16.45 5.59
C ARG A 286 -22.96 17.95 5.43
N PHE A 287 -22.80 18.41 4.20
CA PHE A 287 -22.97 19.83 3.85
C PHE A 287 -24.47 20.18 3.89
N LEU A 288 -25.09 20.21 5.08
CA LEU A 288 -26.44 20.72 5.28
C LEU A 288 -26.52 21.54 6.56
#